data_AF-A0A6G7LS45-F1
#
_entry.id   AF-A0A6G7LS45-F1
#
_cell.length_a   1.000
_cell.length_b   1.000
_cell.length_c   1.000
_cell.angle_alpha   90.00
_cell.angle_beta   90.00
_cell.angle_gamma   90.00
#
_symmetry.space_group_name_H-M   'P 1'
#
loop_
_entity.id
_entity.type
_entity.pdbx_description
1 polymer ?
#
loop_
_entity_poly.entity_id
_entity_poly.type
_entity_poly.pdbx_seq_one_letter_code
_entity_poly.pdbx_strand_id
1 'polypeptide(L)'
;MKEKMPNKLVTKALFRDSHDFSSQWQGHKLGDKLDYGWEMSYWGSSCTSRLNFYVDAGVSKSKLGVGASTVSTSSATAKILAKCAMDNGFTGGMMIFNVTKDSTGYLQSIWKGVSAKPNCLK
;
A
#
# COMPACT_ATOMS: atom_id res chain seq x y z
N MET A 1 19.95 2.43 -6.17
CA MET A 1 18.99 2.21 -7.27
C MET A 1 18.33 3.51 -7.73
N LYS A 2 17.67 4.25 -6.83
CA LYS A 2 17.01 5.53 -7.15
C LYS A 2 17.94 6.55 -7.82
N GLU A 3 19.17 6.72 -7.34
CA GLU A 3 20.17 7.62 -7.96
C GLU A 3 20.53 7.27 -9.41
N LYS A 4 20.57 5.97 -9.74
CA LYS A 4 20.87 5.51 -11.11
C LYS A 4 19.65 5.60 -12.04
N MET A 5 18.44 5.73 -11.47
CA MET A 5 17.18 5.77 -12.20
C MET A 5 16.22 6.78 -11.54
N PRO A 6 16.55 8.08 -11.52
CA PRO A 6 15.83 9.08 -10.72
C PRO A 6 14.36 9.21 -11.12
N ASN A 7 14.06 8.97 -12.39
CA ASN A 7 12.72 9.06 -12.97
C ASN A 7 11.89 7.77 -12.82
N LYS A 8 12.45 6.72 -12.21
CA LYS A 8 11.72 5.48 -11.95
C LYS A 8 11.23 5.46 -10.50
N LEU A 9 10.06 4.88 -10.29
CA LEU A 9 9.55 4.61 -8.96
C LEU A 9 10.29 3.41 -8.37
N VAL A 10 10.75 3.56 -7.13
CA VAL A 10 11.24 2.48 -6.28
C VAL A 10 10.15 2.21 -5.26
N THR A 11 9.51 1.06 -5.37
CA THR A 11 8.38 0.68 -4.52
C THR A 11 8.61 -0.67 -3.86
N LYS A 12 7.93 -0.93 -2.73
CA LYS A 12 8.06 -2.20 -2.01
C LYS A 12 6.72 -2.68 -1.46
N ALA A 13 6.46 -3.97 -1.58
CA ALA A 13 5.42 -4.65 -0.81
C ALA A 13 5.94 -4.84 0.61
N LEU A 14 5.26 -4.27 1.60
CA LEU A 14 5.71 -4.24 3.00
C LEU A 14 5.07 -5.40 3.77
N PHE A 15 5.85 -6.05 4.65
CA PHE A 15 5.36 -7.16 5.46
C PHE A 15 6.24 -7.43 6.70
N ARG A 16 5.95 -6.74 7.81
CA ARG A 16 6.66 -6.92 9.11
C ARG A 16 8.18 -6.75 9.00
N ASP A 17 8.63 -5.95 8.05
CA ASP A 17 10.03 -5.74 7.70
C ASP A 17 10.50 -4.32 8.06
N SER A 18 9.87 -3.69 9.05
CA SER A 18 10.26 -2.35 9.53
C SER A 18 11.70 -2.30 10.06
N HIS A 19 12.28 -3.42 10.48
CA HIS A 19 13.68 -3.51 10.87
C HIS A 19 14.66 -3.24 9.72
N ASP A 20 14.27 -3.51 8.47
CA ASP A 20 15.08 -3.15 7.30
C ASP A 20 15.08 -1.63 7.05
N PHE A 21 14.10 -0.91 7.60
CA PHE A 21 13.96 0.54 7.44
C PHE A 21 14.75 1.34 8.48
N SER A 22 15.18 0.73 9.58
CA SER A 22 16.08 1.36 10.55
C SER A 22 17.55 1.21 10.16
N SER A 23 17.89 0.19 9.38
CA SER A 23 19.24 -0.09 8.89
C SER A 23 19.72 0.96 7.89
N GLN A 24 21.03 1.23 7.88
CA GLN A 24 21.67 2.20 6.99
C GLN A 24 22.70 1.53 6.08
N TRP A 25 22.72 1.95 4.82
CA TRP A 25 23.78 1.64 3.87
C TRP A 25 24.30 2.94 3.26
N GLN A 26 25.61 3.20 3.37
CA GLN A 26 26.23 4.45 2.92
C GLN A 26 25.52 5.71 3.45
N GLY A 27 25.10 5.69 4.72
CA GLY A 27 24.40 6.80 5.38
C GLY A 27 22.95 6.99 4.97
N HIS A 28 22.36 6.07 4.21
CA HIS A 28 20.97 6.13 3.77
C HIS A 28 20.14 4.95 4.29
N LYS A 29 18.92 5.23 4.75
CA LYS A 29 17.93 4.22 5.08
C LYS A 29 17.14 3.81 3.83
N LEU A 30 16.55 2.61 3.86
CA LEU A 30 15.65 2.16 2.81
C LEU A 30 14.49 3.14 2.55
N GLY A 31 13.92 3.69 3.62
CA GLY A 31 12.83 4.67 3.57
C GLY A 31 13.16 5.96 2.81
N ASP A 32 14.43 6.36 2.78
CA ASP A 32 14.90 7.57 2.10
C ASP A 32 14.82 7.41 0.58
N LYS A 33 15.06 6.19 0.09
CA LYS A 33 15.13 5.87 -1.34
C LYS A 33 13.81 5.32 -1.89
N LEU A 34 12.84 5.04 -1.02
CA LEU A 34 11.52 4.54 -1.40
C LEU A 34 10.61 5.69 -1.85
N ASP A 35 9.88 5.49 -2.95
CA ASP A 35 8.79 6.39 -3.36
C ASP A 35 7.47 5.98 -2.69
N TYR A 36 7.14 4.68 -2.74
CA TYR A 36 5.93 4.14 -2.13
C TYR A 36 6.13 2.74 -1.52
N GLY A 37 5.38 2.45 -0.46
CA GLY A 37 5.28 1.11 0.12
C GLY A 37 3.84 0.79 0.51
N TRP A 38 3.39 -0.42 0.18
CA TRP A 38 2.05 -0.91 0.51
C TRP A 38 2.14 -2.10 1.44
N GLU A 39 1.55 -1.96 2.62
CA GLU A 39 1.47 -3.01 3.63
C GLU A 39 0.52 -4.11 3.19
N MET A 40 0.97 -5.37 3.17
CA MET A 40 0.11 -6.50 2.85
C MET A 40 -0.84 -6.82 4.03
N SER A 41 -1.85 -5.96 4.20
CA SER A 41 -2.83 -5.97 5.30
C SER A 41 -3.95 -7.00 5.10
N TYR A 42 -3.68 -8.09 4.38
CA TYR A 42 -4.71 -8.99 3.88
C TYR A 42 -5.57 -9.66 4.97
N TRP A 43 -5.03 -9.75 6.19
CA TRP A 43 -5.63 -10.44 7.33
C TRP A 43 -6.09 -9.50 8.46
N GLY A 44 -6.22 -8.20 8.20
CA GLY A 44 -6.61 -7.23 9.23
C GLY A 44 -7.43 -6.07 8.69
N SER A 45 -8.10 -5.35 9.60
CA SER A 45 -8.87 -4.14 9.30
C SER A 45 -8.20 -2.86 9.79
N SER A 46 -7.15 -2.97 10.61
CA SER A 46 -6.38 -1.83 11.10
C SER A 46 -5.21 -1.51 10.17
N CYS A 47 -5.15 -0.27 9.71
CA CYS A 47 -4.02 0.26 8.93
C CYS A 47 -2.83 0.65 9.82
N THR A 48 -3.09 1.17 11.01
CA THR A 48 -2.06 1.75 11.90
C THR A 48 -1.20 0.69 12.57
N SER A 49 -1.77 -0.49 12.88
CA SER A 49 -1.08 -1.56 13.60
C SER A 49 0.19 -2.07 12.91
N ARG A 50 0.35 -1.81 11.60
CA ARG A 50 1.52 -2.22 10.81
C ARG A 50 2.21 -1.05 10.13
N LEU A 51 1.48 -0.01 9.72
CA LEU A 51 2.07 1.16 9.07
C LEU A 51 2.89 2.03 10.02
N ASN A 52 2.50 2.14 11.30
CA ASN A 52 3.20 2.99 12.25
C ASN A 52 4.66 2.55 12.47
N PHE A 53 4.97 1.26 12.37
CA PHE A 53 6.36 0.81 12.49
C PHE A 53 7.29 1.38 11.41
N TYR A 54 6.78 1.66 10.20
CA TYR A 54 7.58 2.31 9.15
C TYR A 54 7.67 3.82 9.40
N VAL A 55 6.62 4.43 9.96
CA VAL A 55 6.67 5.84 10.39
C VAL A 55 7.72 6.03 11.48
N ASP A 56 7.74 5.16 12.48
CA ASP A 56 8.72 5.17 13.56
C ASP A 56 10.16 4.95 13.05
N ALA A 57 10.31 4.20 11.95
CA ALA A 57 11.60 4.03 11.27
C ALA A 57 12.04 5.26 10.44
N GLY A 58 11.14 6.23 10.25
CA GLY A 58 11.38 7.50 9.56
C GLY A 58 10.73 7.63 8.17
N VAL A 59 9.87 6.69 7.77
CA VAL A 59 9.17 6.77 6.48
C VAL A 59 8.00 7.74 6.58
N SER A 60 7.94 8.72 5.68
CA SER A 60 6.79 9.64 5.60
C SER A 60 5.48 8.88 5.32
N LYS A 61 4.41 9.24 6.03
CA LYS A 61 3.05 8.71 5.79
C LYS A 61 2.58 8.88 4.33
N SER A 62 3.07 9.91 3.63
CA SER A 62 2.71 10.14 2.22
C SER A 62 3.25 9.08 1.26
N LYS A 63 4.24 8.30 1.70
CA LYS A 63 4.81 7.18 0.94
C LYS A 63 4.13 5.85 1.28
N LEU A 64 3.29 5.81 2.30
CA LEU A 64 2.76 4.59 2.87
C LEU A 64 1.28 4.39 2.51
N GLY A 65 0.94 3.16 2.15
CA GLY A 65 -0.40 2.74 1.81
C GLY A 65 -0.73 1.35 2.34
N VAL A 66 -1.98 0.96 2.19
CA VAL A 66 -2.49 -0.36 2.61
C VAL A 66 -2.69 -1.29 1.43
N GLY A 67 -2.75 -2.59 1.69
CA GLY A 67 -2.96 -3.63 0.69
C GLY A 67 -4.13 -4.53 1.06
N ALA A 68 -4.96 -4.87 0.07
CA ALA A 68 -5.98 -5.92 0.19
C ALA A 68 -5.79 -6.97 -0.91
N SER A 69 -6.28 -8.18 -0.67
CA SER A 69 -6.26 -9.29 -1.63
C SER A 69 -7.69 -9.65 -2.01
N THR A 70 -8.00 -9.77 -3.31
CA THR A 70 -9.34 -10.16 -3.78
C THR A 70 -9.76 -11.55 -3.32
N VAL A 71 -8.80 -12.41 -2.94
CA VAL A 71 -9.03 -13.80 -2.50
C VAL A 71 -8.90 -14.00 -1.00
N SER A 72 -8.36 -13.04 -0.27
CA SER A 72 -8.12 -13.18 1.19
C SER A 72 -8.79 -12.09 2.02
N THR A 73 -9.18 -10.98 1.40
CA THR A 73 -9.75 -9.81 2.08
C THR A 73 -11.12 -9.53 1.49
N SER A 74 -12.18 -9.57 2.31
CA SER A 74 -13.51 -9.16 1.85
C SER A 74 -13.49 -7.70 1.37
N SER A 75 -14.36 -7.35 0.41
CA SER A 75 -14.38 -5.99 -0.10
C SER A 75 -14.84 -4.96 0.96
N ALA A 76 -15.67 -5.39 1.93
CA ALA A 76 -16.03 -4.60 3.10
C ALA A 76 -14.79 -4.29 3.98
N THR A 77 -13.96 -5.30 4.24
CA THR A 77 -12.69 -5.13 4.98
C THR A 77 -11.73 -4.23 4.22
N ALA A 78 -11.61 -4.39 2.90
CA ALA A 78 -10.77 -3.55 2.05
C ALA A 78 -11.24 -2.08 2.08
N LYS A 79 -12.54 -1.82 2.08
CA LYS A 79 -13.12 -0.48 2.24
C LYS A 79 -12.78 0.12 3.62
N ILE A 80 -12.86 -0.67 4.68
CA ILE A 80 -12.47 -0.23 6.04
C ILE A 80 -10.99 0.13 6.09
N LEU A 81 -10.12 -0.70 5.48
CA LEU A 81 -8.68 -0.41 5.37
C LEU A 81 -8.41 0.89 4.61
N ALA A 82 -9.04 1.09 3.45
CA ALA A 82 -8.91 2.31 2.66
C ALA A 82 -9.34 3.55 3.46
N LYS A 83 -10.47 3.47 4.15
CA LYS A 83 -10.95 4.55 5.02
C LYS A 83 -9.99 4.80 6.18
N CYS A 84 -9.53 3.76 6.87
CA CYS A 84 -8.55 3.88 7.94
C CYS A 84 -7.29 4.63 7.47
N ALA A 85 -6.75 4.26 6.30
CA ALA A 85 -5.56 4.88 5.74
C ALA A 85 -5.76 6.38 5.50
N MET A 86 -6.86 6.75 4.85
CA MET A 86 -7.21 8.16 4.60
C MET A 86 -7.39 8.94 5.91
N ASP A 87 -8.16 8.41 6.86
CA ASP A 87 -8.44 9.06 8.14
C ASP A 87 -7.17 9.27 8.98
N ASN A 88 -6.12 8.45 8.78
CA ASN A 88 -4.84 8.54 9.50
C ASN A 88 -3.72 9.24 8.73
N GLY A 89 -4.03 9.82 7.55
CA GLY A 89 -3.10 10.59 6.73
C GLY A 89 -2.10 9.76 5.93
N PHE A 90 -2.36 8.47 5.70
CA PHE A 90 -1.57 7.62 4.82
C PHE A 90 -2.04 7.82 3.37
N THR A 91 -1.27 8.61 2.60
CA THR A 91 -1.66 9.03 1.24
C THR A 91 -0.92 8.31 0.12
N GLY A 92 -0.16 7.25 0.44
CA GLY A 92 0.45 6.36 -0.57
C GLY A 92 -0.56 5.50 -1.33
N GLY A 93 -1.85 5.64 -1.04
CA GLY A 93 -2.94 4.93 -1.71
C GLY A 93 -3.14 3.50 -1.21
N MET A 94 -3.77 2.69 -2.05
CA MET A 94 -4.06 1.29 -1.73
C MET A 94 -3.69 0.38 -2.91
N MET A 95 -3.04 -0.73 -2.60
CA MET A 95 -2.77 -1.81 -3.55
C MET A 95 -3.84 -2.90 -3.43
N ILE A 96 -4.35 -3.39 -4.56
CA ILE A 96 -5.22 -4.57 -4.61
C ILE A 96 -4.45 -5.69 -5.30
N PHE A 97 -4.25 -6.79 -4.59
CA PHE A 97 -3.59 -7.98 -5.09
C PHE A 97 -4.58 -8.97 -5.70
N ASN A 98 -4.11 -9.71 -6.72
CA ASN A 98 -4.85 -10.73 -7.44
C ASN A 98 -6.11 -10.21 -8.16
N VAL A 99 -5.99 -9.05 -8.81
CA VAL A 99 -7.06 -8.50 -9.65
C VAL A 99 -7.18 -9.33 -10.93
N THR A 100 -8.39 -9.80 -11.20
CA THR A 100 -8.78 -10.53 -12.43
C THR A 100 -9.92 -9.80 -13.15
N LYS A 101 -10.31 -10.26 -14.35
CA LYS A 101 -11.47 -9.73 -15.09
C LYS A 101 -12.77 -9.66 -14.26
N ASP A 102 -12.92 -10.55 -13.28
CA ASP A 102 -14.11 -10.66 -12.44
C ASP A 102 -14.05 -9.76 -11.19
N SER A 103 -12.96 -9.02 -10.98
CA SER A 103 -12.76 -8.17 -9.81
C SER A 103 -13.50 -6.83 -9.86
N THR A 104 -14.23 -6.53 -10.93
CA THR A 104 -14.92 -5.23 -11.10
C THR A 104 -15.85 -4.90 -9.95
N GLY A 105 -16.71 -5.85 -9.54
CA GLY A 105 -17.62 -5.65 -8.41
C GLY A 105 -16.90 -5.44 -7.08
N TYR A 106 -15.79 -6.14 -6.87
CA TYR A 106 -14.92 -5.97 -5.70
C TYR A 106 -14.40 -4.53 -5.63
N LEU A 107 -13.77 -4.04 -6.71
CA LEU A 107 -13.16 -2.71 -6.78
C LEU A 107 -14.21 -1.59 -6.62
N GLN A 108 -15.36 -1.70 -7.28
CA GLN A 108 -16.45 -0.71 -7.19
C GLN A 108 -17.05 -0.60 -5.79
N SER A 109 -17.02 -1.69 -5.01
CA SER A 109 -17.51 -1.66 -3.63
C SER A 109 -16.59 -0.90 -2.67
N ILE A 110 -15.28 -0.83 -2.98
CA ILE A 110 -14.29 -0.06 -2.21
C ILE A 110 -14.43 1.43 -2.54
N TRP A 111 -14.38 1.78 -3.83
CA TRP A 111 -14.41 3.17 -4.30
C TRP A 111 -15.72 3.49 -5.02
N LYS A 112 -16.77 3.77 -4.24
CA LYS A 112 -18.06 4.21 -4.78
C LYS A 112 -17.88 5.49 -5.59
N GLY A 113 -18.31 5.47 -6.85
CA GLY A 113 -18.16 6.58 -7.80
C GLY A 113 -17.04 6.39 -8.83
N VAL A 114 -16.17 5.39 -8.65
CA VAL A 114 -15.21 4.98 -9.67
C VAL A 114 -15.86 3.94 -10.56
N SER A 115 -16.04 4.28 -11.84
CA SER A 115 -16.54 3.34 -12.84
C SER A 115 -15.37 2.57 -13.45
N ALA A 116 -15.42 1.24 -13.40
CA ALA A 116 -14.46 0.42 -14.11
C ALA A 116 -14.64 0.63 -15.62
N LYS A 117 -13.54 0.86 -16.33
CA LYS A 117 -13.56 0.90 -17.79
C LYS A 117 -13.88 -0.52 -18.30
N PRO A 118 -14.93 -0.72 -19.12
CA PRO A 118 -15.24 -2.04 -19.66
C PRO A 118 -14.02 -2.66 -20.34
N ASN A 119 -13.79 -3.96 -20.11
CA ASN A 119 -12.70 -4.74 -20.70
C ASN A 119 -11.27 -4.22 -20.41
N CYS A 120 -11.05 -3.47 -19.31
CA CYS A 120 -9.71 -3.04 -18.93
C CYS A 120 -8.85 -4.15 -18.30
N LEU A 121 -9.48 -5.16 -17.72
CA LEU A 121 -8.86 -6.35 -17.16
C LEU A 121 -9.16 -7.50 -18.13
N LYS A 122 -8.25 -7.75 -19.07
CA LYS A 122 -8.33 -8.87 -20.02
C LYS A 122 -7.65 -10.11 -19.44
#